data_AF-A0A5C4W216-F1
#
_entry.id   AF-A0A5C4W216-F1
#
_cell.length_a   1.000
_cell.length_b   1.000
_cell.length_c   1.000
_cell.angle_alpha   90.00
_cell.angle_beta   90.00
_cell.angle_gamma   90.00
#
_symmetry.space_group_name_H-M   'P 1'
#
loop_
_entity.id
_entity.type
_entity.pdbx_description
1 polymer ?
#
loop_
_entity_poly.entity_id
_entity_poly.type
_entity_poly.pdbx_seq_one_letter_code
_entity_poly.pdbx_strand_id
1 'polypeptide(L)'
;MRRVGVFGWLLLIGTLTLLSACSNSTQQLRDDQIVHCLSPTRRPELAAAAAALDKSVRASGGLIVAGGATMEPRQWRDKDPTAFARACQAMTYVPPAKAPDNQLPAVVSILLPVLAGGAVALFSTEWRNASTVAVKHADDLGDAADAFFVAAREYVVARGRNQTPQAGPYEEAFEKLAAQLAKVGRFRPGWGKVAEARRTLMEHLTREKAHNGDVQQRLDDLSNQLARFDQALRRPWRPHRGVR
;
A
#
# COMPACT_ATOMS: atom_id res chain seq x y z
N MET A 1 -0.73 11.10 20.18
CA MET A 1 -0.18 10.21 19.12
C MET A 1 -0.42 10.84 17.76
N ARG A 2 0.60 11.47 17.15
CA ARG A 2 0.47 12.31 15.94
C ARG A 2 1.53 12.00 14.86
N ARG A 3 2.22 10.86 14.95
CA ARG A 3 3.39 10.54 14.09
C ARG A 3 3.10 9.64 12.89
N VAL A 4 1.88 9.12 12.73
CA VAL A 4 1.53 8.23 11.59
C VAL A 4 1.30 9.03 10.29
N GLY A 5 1.08 10.35 10.35
CA GLY A 5 0.83 11.17 9.16
C GLY A 5 2.06 11.46 8.30
N VAL A 6 3.25 11.54 8.89
CA VAL A 6 4.47 11.99 8.18
C VAL A 6 5.05 10.86 7.31
N PHE A 7 5.02 9.62 7.78
CA PHE A 7 5.56 8.47 7.04
C PHE A 7 4.73 8.12 5.79
N GLY A 8 3.40 8.26 5.86
CA GLY A 8 2.54 8.04 4.69
C GLY A 8 2.76 9.08 3.58
N TRP A 9 3.04 10.34 3.96
CA TRP A 9 3.36 11.41 3.01
C TRP A 9 4.72 11.20 2.34
N LEU A 10 5.74 10.76 3.08
CA LEU A 10 7.06 10.47 2.51
C LEU A 10 7.04 9.30 1.53
N LEU A 11 6.26 8.25 1.82
CA LEU A 11 6.06 7.13 0.89
C LEU A 11 5.32 7.56 -0.37
N LEU A 12 4.26 8.38 -0.25
CA LEU A 12 3.52 8.90 -1.39
C LEU A 12 4.40 9.78 -2.30
N ILE A 13 5.17 10.72 -1.73
CA ILE A 13 6.09 11.58 -2.48
C ILE A 13 7.18 10.75 -3.17
N GLY A 14 7.74 9.76 -2.48
CA GLY A 14 8.76 8.86 -3.05
C GLY A 14 8.20 8.01 -4.21
N THR A 15 6.98 7.50 -4.10
CA THR A 15 6.35 6.77 -5.22
C THR A 15 5.98 7.70 -6.38
N LEU A 16 5.56 8.94 -6.10
CA LEU A 16 5.18 9.89 -7.14
C LEU A 16 6.39 10.31 -7.99
N THR A 17 7.57 10.47 -7.39
CA THR A 17 8.81 10.80 -8.12
C THR A 17 9.34 9.63 -8.93
N LEU A 18 9.20 8.38 -8.44
CA LEU A 18 9.59 7.18 -9.18
C LEU A 18 8.70 6.91 -10.41
N LEU A 19 7.39 7.16 -10.32
CA LEU A 19 6.50 7.04 -11.49
C LEU A 19 6.73 8.17 -12.53
N SER A 20 7.12 9.37 -12.08
CA SER A 20 7.48 10.47 -12.99
C SER A 20 8.75 10.19 -13.82
N ALA A 21 9.62 9.30 -13.35
CA ALA A 21 10.85 8.94 -14.08
C ALA A 21 10.61 7.95 -15.23
N CYS A 22 9.45 7.31 -15.30
CA CYS A 22 9.09 6.35 -16.36
C CYS A 22 8.10 6.92 -17.39
N SER A 23 7.69 8.18 -17.28
CA SER A 23 7.02 8.84 -18.40
C SER A 23 8.06 9.01 -19.51
N ASN A 24 8.02 8.12 -20.49
CA ASN A 24 8.74 8.26 -21.76
C ASN A 24 8.36 9.62 -22.36
N SER A 25 9.13 10.66 -22.04
CA SER A 25 9.02 11.93 -22.74
C SER A 25 9.31 11.59 -24.19
N THR A 26 8.31 11.72 -25.05
CA THR A 26 8.50 11.83 -26.48
C THR A 26 9.39 13.06 -26.68
N GLN A 27 10.71 12.86 -26.61
CA GLN A 27 11.69 13.91 -26.78
C GLN A 27 11.57 14.40 -28.21
N GLN A 28 10.78 15.46 -28.36
CA GLN A 28 10.66 16.19 -29.59
C GLN A 28 12.05 16.72 -29.94
N LEU A 29 12.58 16.28 -31.07
CA LEU A 29 13.85 16.80 -31.58
C LEU A 29 13.69 18.31 -31.78
N ARG A 30 14.71 19.06 -31.38
CA ARG A 30 14.78 20.48 -31.71
C ARG A 30 15.13 20.65 -33.19
N ASP A 31 14.72 21.76 -33.79
CA ASP A 31 14.90 22.01 -35.23
C ASP A 31 16.39 21.99 -35.65
N ASP A 32 17.29 22.45 -34.78
CA ASP A 32 18.75 22.40 -34.98
C ASP A 32 19.26 20.96 -35.13
N GLN A 33 18.75 20.03 -34.32
CA GLN A 33 19.11 18.61 -34.38
C GLN A 33 18.58 17.95 -35.64
N ILE A 34 17.36 18.29 -36.07
CA ILE A 34 16.77 17.78 -37.30
C ILE A 34 17.61 18.23 -38.51
N VAL A 35 17.97 19.51 -38.57
CA VAL A 35 18.83 20.04 -39.65
C VAL A 35 20.19 19.36 -39.63
N HIS A 36 20.79 19.14 -38.45
CA HIS A 36 22.07 18.46 -38.32
C HIS A 36 22.01 17.01 -38.85
N CYS A 37 21.01 16.24 -38.42
CA CYS A 37 20.84 14.84 -38.83
C CYS A 37 20.48 14.68 -40.31
N LEU A 38 19.80 15.65 -40.92
CA LEU A 38 19.46 15.64 -42.35
C LEU A 38 20.59 16.15 -43.27
N SER A 39 21.68 16.67 -42.70
CA SER A 39 22.80 17.18 -43.49
C SER A 39 23.43 16.07 -44.37
N PRO A 40 23.79 16.35 -45.64
CA PRO A 40 24.30 15.33 -46.56
C PRO A 40 25.50 14.55 -46.03
N THR A 41 26.37 15.21 -45.26
CA THR A 41 27.56 14.62 -44.63
C THR A 41 27.23 13.63 -43.51
N ARG A 42 26.06 13.76 -42.86
CA ARG A 42 25.61 12.92 -41.74
C ARG A 42 24.67 11.78 -42.16
N ARG A 43 24.17 11.78 -43.39
CA ARG A 43 23.24 10.74 -43.88
C ARG A 43 23.75 9.30 -43.72
N PRO A 44 25.03 8.98 -44.00
CA PRO A 44 25.55 7.62 -43.80
C PRO A 44 25.51 7.18 -42.33
N GLU A 45 25.88 8.08 -41.42
CA GLU A 45 25.86 7.83 -39.98
C GLU A 45 24.42 7.67 -39.46
N LEU A 46 23.48 8.47 -39.97
CA LEU A 46 22.06 8.36 -39.63
C LEU A 46 21.45 7.05 -40.08
N ALA A 47 21.76 6.62 -41.31
CA ALA A 47 21.30 5.34 -41.82
C ALA A 47 21.90 4.18 -41.01
N ALA A 48 23.18 4.26 -40.64
CA ALA A 48 23.83 3.25 -39.80
C ALA A 48 23.21 3.19 -38.39
N ALA A 49 22.95 4.33 -37.76
CA ALA A 49 22.27 4.40 -36.47
C ALA A 49 20.86 3.81 -36.53
N ALA A 50 20.11 4.10 -37.60
CA ALA A 50 18.78 3.53 -37.82
C ALA A 50 18.82 1.99 -37.91
N ALA A 51 19.77 1.44 -38.69
CA ALA A 51 19.95 -0.02 -38.82
C ALA A 51 20.43 -0.69 -37.51
N ALA A 52 21.19 0.03 -36.68
CA ALA A 52 21.63 -0.47 -35.38
C ALA A 52 20.48 -0.53 -34.35
N LEU A 53 19.56 0.43 -34.40
CA LEU A 53 18.41 0.51 -33.49
C LEU A 53 17.26 -0.41 -33.87
N ASP A 54 17.10 -0.71 -35.17
CA ASP A 54 16.03 -1.55 -35.67
C ASP A 54 16.55 -2.54 -36.72
N LYS A 55 16.49 -3.83 -36.38
CA LYS A 55 16.95 -4.93 -37.24
C LYS A 55 16.16 -5.05 -38.56
N SER A 56 14.98 -4.44 -38.64
CA SER A 56 14.17 -4.40 -39.86
C SER A 56 14.62 -3.31 -40.84
N VAL A 57 15.49 -2.40 -40.40
CA VAL A 57 16.04 -1.30 -41.19
C VAL A 57 17.44 -1.66 -41.67
N ARG A 58 17.76 -1.37 -42.94
CA ARG A 58 19.12 -1.50 -43.48
C ARG A 58 19.62 -0.16 -43.99
N ALA A 59 20.93 0.05 -43.87
CA ALA A 59 21.62 1.21 -44.39
C ALA A 59 22.27 0.90 -45.74
N SER A 60 22.16 1.82 -46.70
CA SER A 60 22.88 1.71 -47.99
C SER A 60 23.28 3.09 -48.48
N GLY A 61 24.57 3.45 -48.38
CA GLY A 61 25.09 4.71 -48.92
C GLY A 61 24.42 5.99 -48.40
N GLY A 62 23.90 5.99 -47.17
CA GLY A 62 23.13 7.11 -46.60
C GLY A 62 21.62 7.11 -46.94
N LEU A 63 21.15 6.07 -47.64
CA LEU A 63 19.73 5.75 -47.81
C LEU A 63 19.27 4.73 -46.78
N ILE A 64 17.98 4.74 -46.50
CA ILE A 64 17.33 3.88 -45.51
C ILE A 64 16.43 2.90 -46.25
N VAL A 65 16.61 1.60 -45.99
CA VAL A 65 15.75 0.54 -46.53
C VAL A 65 14.90 0.01 -45.40
N ALA A 66 13.61 0.32 -45.42
CA ALA A 66 12.65 -0.09 -44.39
C ALA A 66 11.37 -0.61 -45.04
N GLY A 67 10.93 -1.81 -44.65
CA GLY A 67 9.77 -2.47 -45.26
C GLY A 67 9.92 -2.74 -46.75
N GLY A 68 11.14 -3.02 -47.21
CA GLY A 68 11.46 -3.30 -48.62
C GLY A 68 11.56 -2.08 -49.54
N ALA A 69 11.31 -0.86 -49.05
CA ALA A 69 11.45 0.37 -49.81
C ALA A 69 12.73 1.12 -49.44
N THR A 70 13.51 1.54 -50.44
CA THR A 70 14.64 2.45 -50.28
C THR A 70 14.14 3.89 -50.29
N MET A 71 14.48 4.66 -49.27
CA MET A 71 14.02 6.04 -49.11
C MET A 71 15.14 6.95 -48.60
N GLU A 72 15.04 8.24 -48.91
CA GLU A 72 15.93 9.25 -48.34
C GLU A 72 15.60 9.49 -46.86
N PRO A 73 16.58 9.92 -46.02
CA PRO A 73 16.33 10.20 -44.61
C PRO A 73 15.18 11.19 -44.34
N ARG A 74 14.94 12.15 -45.25
CA ARG A 74 13.80 13.08 -45.15
C ARG A 74 12.46 12.38 -45.32
N GLN A 75 12.35 11.52 -46.33
CA GLN A 75 11.15 10.70 -46.59
C GLN A 75 10.90 9.72 -45.44
N TRP A 76 11.98 9.14 -44.89
CA TRP A 76 11.89 8.28 -43.72
C TRP A 76 11.38 9.02 -42.48
N ARG A 77 11.89 10.22 -42.20
CA ARG A 77 11.41 11.08 -41.11
C ARG A 77 9.91 11.36 -41.22
N ASP A 78 9.44 11.69 -42.42
CA ASP A 78 8.03 12.02 -42.63
C ASP A 78 7.13 10.78 -42.49
N LYS A 79 7.66 9.58 -42.81
CA LYS A 79 6.97 8.29 -42.67
C LYS A 79 6.98 7.73 -41.24
N ASP A 80 8.11 7.84 -40.53
CA ASP A 80 8.29 7.38 -39.16
C ASP A 80 9.13 8.39 -38.35
N PRO A 81 8.50 9.46 -37.84
CA PRO A 81 9.21 10.52 -37.12
C PRO A 81 9.82 10.03 -35.81
N THR A 82 9.24 8.99 -35.18
CA THR A 82 9.70 8.44 -33.91
C THR A 82 10.97 7.62 -34.09
N ALA A 83 11.04 6.76 -35.11
CA ALA A 83 12.27 6.03 -35.42
C ALA A 83 13.39 6.96 -35.88
N PHE A 84 13.05 7.98 -36.69
CA PHE A 84 13.99 9.04 -37.04
C PHE A 84 14.53 9.77 -35.82
N ALA A 85 13.66 10.18 -34.89
CA ALA A 85 14.06 10.87 -33.67
C ALA A 85 15.04 10.06 -32.83
N ARG A 86 14.78 8.76 -32.65
CA ARG A 86 15.67 7.86 -31.92
C ARG A 86 17.03 7.70 -32.60
N ALA A 87 17.06 7.52 -33.92
CA ALA A 87 18.31 7.38 -34.66
C ALA A 87 19.14 8.67 -34.65
N CYS A 88 18.50 9.83 -34.84
CA CYS A 88 19.15 11.13 -34.75
C CYS A 88 19.68 11.40 -33.34
N GLN A 89 18.92 11.06 -32.29
CA GLN A 89 19.39 11.15 -30.90
C GLN A 89 20.61 10.26 -30.64
N ALA A 90 20.58 9.01 -31.12
CA ALA A 90 21.70 8.08 -30.98
C ALA A 90 22.99 8.61 -31.63
N MET A 91 22.89 9.33 -32.75
CA MET A 91 24.04 10.01 -33.35
C MET A 91 24.54 11.20 -32.52
N THR A 92 23.62 11.96 -31.92
CA THR A 92 23.96 13.13 -31.10
C THR A 92 24.33 12.77 -29.66
N TYR A 93 24.18 11.49 -29.28
CA TYR A 93 24.61 10.99 -27.99
C TYR A 93 26.13 10.97 -27.95
N VAL A 94 26.70 12.13 -27.67
CA VAL A 94 28.05 12.23 -27.15
C VAL A 94 27.95 11.63 -25.73
N PRO A 95 28.52 10.44 -25.46
CA PRO A 95 28.61 9.97 -24.09
C PRO A 95 29.23 11.10 -23.29
N PRO A 96 28.64 11.51 -22.15
CA PRO A 96 29.14 12.65 -21.40
C PRO A 96 30.64 12.47 -21.25
N ALA A 97 31.42 13.39 -21.83
CA ALA A 97 32.87 13.34 -21.79
C ALA A 97 33.25 13.07 -20.34
N LYS A 98 33.94 11.94 -20.09
CA LYS A 98 34.21 11.40 -18.74
C LYS A 98 34.31 12.56 -17.76
N ALA A 99 33.23 12.81 -17.03
CA ALA A 99 33.24 13.83 -16.01
C ALA A 99 34.36 13.43 -15.05
N PRO A 100 35.17 14.38 -14.55
CA PRO A 100 36.21 14.06 -13.57
C PRO A 100 35.59 13.22 -12.46
N ASP A 101 36.28 12.14 -12.07
CA ASP A 101 35.88 11.05 -11.17
C ASP A 101 35.11 11.51 -9.92
N ASN A 102 33.86 11.92 -10.10
CA ASN A 102 32.89 12.04 -9.03
C ASN A 102 32.16 10.69 -9.04
N GLN A 103 32.75 9.70 -8.37
CA GLN A 103 32.20 8.33 -8.25
C GLN A 103 30.87 8.27 -7.47
N LEU A 104 30.45 9.39 -6.87
CA LEU A 104 29.25 9.49 -6.03
C LEU A 104 27.92 9.14 -6.75
N PRO A 105 27.61 9.60 -7.97
CA PRO A 105 26.33 9.31 -8.62
C PRO A 105 26.19 7.82 -9.00
N ALA A 106 27.29 7.18 -9.40
CA ALA A 106 27.31 5.75 -9.74
C ALA A 106 27.06 4.88 -8.50
N VAL A 107 27.72 5.19 -7.39
CA VAL A 107 27.53 4.49 -6.10
C VAL A 107 26.10 4.68 -5.57
N VAL A 108 25.54 5.88 -5.65
CA VAL A 108 24.14 6.15 -5.25
C VAL A 108 23.14 5.34 -6.09
N SER A 109 23.36 5.23 -7.39
CA SER A 109 22.46 4.47 -8.29
C SER A 109 22.41 2.96 -7.99
N ILE A 110 23.51 2.41 -7.46
CA ILE A 110 23.60 1.00 -7.04
C ILE A 110 23.07 0.79 -5.62
N LEU A 111 23.29 1.77 -4.72
CA LEU A 111 22.83 1.71 -3.33
C LEU A 111 21.31 1.91 -3.19
N LEU A 112 20.70 2.74 -4.05
CA LEU A 112 19.27 3.07 -3.93
C LEU A 112 18.35 1.82 -3.99
N PRO A 113 18.52 0.89 -4.94
CA PRO A 113 17.72 -0.34 -4.99
C PRO A 113 17.97 -1.25 -3.77
N VAL A 114 19.20 -1.33 -3.27
CA VAL A 114 19.54 -2.16 -2.10
C VAL A 114 18.90 -1.59 -0.83
N LEU A 115 18.97 -0.27 -0.63
CA LEU A 115 18.30 0.41 0.48
C LEU A 115 16.79 0.33 0.38
N ALA A 116 16.22 0.49 -0.82
CA ALA A 116 14.79 0.32 -1.05
C ALA A 116 14.34 -1.13 -0.77
N GLY A 117 15.10 -2.12 -1.25
CA GLY A 117 14.84 -3.54 -0.97
C GLY A 117 14.90 -3.87 0.52
N GLY A 118 15.91 -3.36 1.22
CA GLY A 118 16.04 -3.51 2.67
C GLY A 118 14.90 -2.85 3.46
N ALA A 119 14.52 -1.63 3.08
CA ALA A 119 13.40 -0.92 3.71
C ALA A 119 12.06 -1.64 3.51
N VAL A 120 11.79 -2.15 2.30
CA VAL A 120 10.59 -2.94 2.00
C VAL A 120 10.59 -4.24 2.82
N ALA A 121 11.73 -4.93 2.92
CA ALA A 121 11.85 -6.16 3.70
C ALA A 121 11.56 -5.90 5.19
N LEU A 122 12.21 -4.88 5.80
CA LEU A 122 11.98 -4.50 7.20
C LEU A 122 10.51 -4.11 7.44
N PHE A 123 9.94 -3.29 6.55
CA PHE A 123 8.53 -2.92 6.64
C PHE A 123 7.60 -4.14 6.54
N SER A 124 7.91 -5.10 5.67
CA SER A 124 7.12 -6.32 5.51
C SER A 124 7.16 -7.21 6.76
N THR A 125 8.32 -7.30 7.44
CA THR A 125 8.48 -8.08 8.66
C THR A 125 7.75 -7.44 9.83
N GLU A 126 7.93 -6.13 10.03
CA GLU A 126 7.20 -5.38 11.06
C GLU A 126 5.69 -5.44 10.84
N TRP A 127 5.24 -5.33 9.59
CA TRP A 127 3.83 -5.46 9.25
C TRP A 127 3.32 -6.88 9.54
N ARG A 128 4.04 -7.94 9.14
CA ARG A 128 3.64 -9.31 9.48
C ARG A 128 3.53 -9.51 10.98
N ASN A 129 4.52 -9.06 11.75
CA ASN A 129 4.48 -9.14 13.21
C ASN A 129 3.28 -8.40 13.80
N ALA A 130 3.04 -7.16 13.36
CA ALA A 130 1.90 -6.37 13.81
C ALA A 130 0.55 -7.02 13.44
N SER A 131 0.46 -7.68 12.28
CA SER A 131 -0.75 -8.38 11.84
C SER A 131 -0.99 -9.64 12.66
N THR A 132 0.04 -10.44 12.92
CA THR A 132 -0.06 -11.63 13.76
C THR A 132 -0.50 -11.28 15.17
N VAL A 133 0.07 -10.23 15.77
CA VAL A 133 -0.34 -9.75 17.09
C VAL A 133 -1.79 -9.25 17.07
N ALA A 134 -2.21 -8.54 16.02
CA ALA A 134 -3.58 -8.06 15.90
C ALA A 134 -4.60 -9.22 15.75
N VAL A 135 -4.28 -10.24 14.97
CA VAL A 135 -5.11 -11.46 14.83
C VAL A 135 -5.20 -12.19 16.16
N LYS A 136 -4.08 -12.38 16.87
CA LYS A 136 -4.09 -12.99 18.21
C LYS A 136 -5.00 -12.23 19.18
N HIS A 137 -4.96 -10.91 19.19
CA HIS A 137 -5.86 -10.11 20.02
C HIS A 137 -7.33 -10.19 19.59
N ALA A 138 -7.60 -10.41 18.29
CA ALA A 138 -8.95 -10.63 17.80
C ALA A 138 -9.49 -11.98 18.29
N ASP A 139 -8.70 -13.05 18.16
CA ASP A 139 -9.05 -14.39 18.64
C ASP A 139 -9.24 -14.40 20.16
N ASP A 140 -8.30 -13.83 20.94
CA ASP A 140 -8.40 -13.72 22.40
C ASP A 140 -9.65 -12.91 22.85
N LEU A 141 -10.06 -11.90 22.08
CA LEU A 141 -11.26 -11.11 22.35
C LEU A 141 -12.53 -11.89 21.99
N GLY A 142 -12.53 -12.61 20.86
CA GLY A 142 -13.62 -13.48 20.43
C GLY A 142 -13.91 -14.57 21.47
N ASP A 143 -12.88 -15.30 21.90
CA ASP A 143 -12.99 -16.35 22.91
C ASP A 143 -13.57 -15.82 24.24
N ALA A 144 -13.15 -14.62 24.67
CA ALA A 144 -13.66 -14.00 25.88
C ALA A 144 -15.11 -13.52 25.72
N ALA A 145 -15.47 -13.00 24.54
CA ALA A 145 -16.83 -12.59 24.22
C ALA A 145 -17.78 -13.78 24.21
N ASP A 146 -17.40 -14.87 23.55
CA ASP A 146 -18.21 -16.10 23.47
C ASP A 146 -18.45 -16.70 24.86
N ALA A 147 -17.39 -16.81 25.68
CA ALA A 147 -17.51 -17.27 27.06
C ALA A 147 -18.46 -16.40 27.89
N PHE A 148 -18.37 -15.07 27.74
CA PHE A 148 -19.27 -14.13 28.40
C PHE A 148 -20.73 -14.29 27.94
N PHE A 149 -20.99 -14.40 26.63
CA PHE A 149 -22.36 -14.55 26.13
C PHE A 149 -23.01 -15.87 26.54
N VAL A 150 -22.24 -16.96 26.59
CA VAL A 150 -22.72 -18.24 27.12
C VAL A 150 -23.10 -18.09 28.59
N ALA A 151 -22.19 -17.59 29.43
CA ALA A 151 -22.45 -17.42 30.86
C ALA A 151 -23.58 -16.42 31.15
N ALA A 152 -23.66 -15.32 30.41
CA ALA A 152 -24.73 -14.33 30.53
C ALA A 152 -26.11 -14.92 30.16
N ARG A 153 -26.18 -15.72 29.09
CA ARG A 153 -27.42 -16.38 28.69
C ARG A 153 -27.88 -17.40 29.74
N GLU A 154 -26.97 -18.22 30.25
CA GLU A 154 -27.27 -19.18 31.31
C GLU A 154 -27.76 -18.47 32.58
N TYR A 155 -27.10 -17.39 32.97
CA TYR A 155 -27.49 -16.54 34.10
C TYR A 155 -28.91 -15.98 33.94
N VAL A 156 -29.22 -15.38 32.78
CA VAL A 156 -30.56 -14.82 32.47
C VAL A 156 -31.63 -15.91 32.45
N VAL A 157 -31.36 -17.08 31.86
CA VAL A 157 -32.31 -18.21 31.81
C VAL A 157 -32.60 -18.76 33.20
N ALA A 158 -31.57 -18.97 34.04
CA ALA A 158 -31.73 -19.43 35.41
C ALA A 158 -32.57 -18.44 36.23
N ARG A 159 -32.30 -17.15 36.10
CA ARG A 159 -33.06 -16.08 36.75
C ARG A 159 -34.51 -16.04 36.29
N GLY A 160 -34.77 -16.19 34.99
CA GLY A 160 -36.13 -16.26 34.43
C GLY A 160 -36.93 -17.48 34.91
N ARG A 161 -36.26 -18.56 35.32
CA ARG A 161 -36.85 -19.76 35.93
C ARG A 161 -37.01 -19.68 37.45
N ASN A 162 -36.79 -18.51 38.06
CA ASN A 162 -36.74 -18.33 39.52
C ASN A 162 -35.71 -19.23 40.23
N GLN A 163 -34.66 -19.66 39.51
CA GLN A 163 -33.53 -20.38 40.11
C GLN A 163 -32.48 -19.36 40.56
N THR A 164 -31.76 -19.64 41.65
CA THR A 164 -30.62 -18.82 42.07
C THR A 164 -29.48 -19.02 41.06
N PRO A 165 -29.18 -18.04 40.20
CA PRO A 165 -28.13 -18.22 39.21
C PRO A 165 -26.77 -18.24 39.90
N GLN A 166 -25.83 -19.03 39.38
CA GLN A 166 -24.45 -19.00 39.85
C GLN A 166 -23.76 -17.76 39.28
N ALA A 167 -23.49 -16.77 40.14
CA ALA A 167 -22.84 -15.52 39.72
C ALA A 167 -21.36 -15.73 39.34
N GLY A 168 -20.67 -16.68 39.97
CA GLY A 168 -19.22 -16.89 39.78
C GLY A 168 -18.78 -17.05 38.30
N PRO A 169 -19.33 -18.01 37.53
CA PRO A 169 -18.96 -18.17 36.12
C PRO A 169 -19.25 -16.94 35.25
N TYR A 170 -20.34 -16.22 35.56
CA TYR A 170 -20.71 -14.98 34.87
C TYR A 170 -19.72 -13.85 35.19
N GLU A 171 -19.39 -13.63 36.46
CA GLU A 171 -18.43 -12.63 36.91
C GLU A 171 -17.02 -12.89 36.35
N GLU A 172 -16.57 -14.15 36.35
CA GLU A 172 -15.27 -14.53 35.78
C GLU A 172 -15.21 -14.22 34.28
N ALA A 173 -16.22 -14.64 33.51
CA ALA A 173 -16.28 -14.40 32.07
C ALA A 173 -16.36 -12.89 31.76
N PHE A 174 -17.07 -12.14 32.59
CA PHE A 174 -17.16 -10.70 32.52
C PHE A 174 -15.80 -10.02 32.74
N GLU A 175 -15.09 -10.36 33.81
CA GLU A 175 -13.77 -9.79 34.11
C GLU A 175 -12.78 -10.08 32.98
N LYS A 176 -12.83 -11.30 32.45
CA LYS A 176 -12.01 -11.72 31.32
C LYS A 176 -12.28 -10.89 30.07
N LEU A 177 -13.55 -10.67 29.71
CA LEU A 177 -13.93 -9.81 28.59
C LEU A 177 -13.49 -8.36 28.81
N ALA A 178 -13.71 -7.81 30.01
CA ALA A 178 -13.30 -6.46 30.36
C ALA A 178 -11.76 -6.28 30.27
N ALA A 179 -11.00 -7.28 30.71
CA ALA A 179 -9.55 -7.28 30.61
C ALA A 179 -9.07 -7.32 29.14
N GLN A 180 -9.73 -8.09 28.27
CA GLN A 180 -9.40 -8.13 26.84
C GLN A 180 -9.74 -6.81 26.14
N LEU A 181 -10.90 -6.21 26.43
CA LEU A 181 -11.25 -4.88 25.93
C LEU A 181 -10.23 -3.82 26.37
N ALA A 182 -9.74 -3.88 27.62
CA ALA A 182 -8.69 -2.98 28.09
C ALA A 182 -7.35 -3.20 27.36
N LYS A 183 -6.96 -4.45 27.08
CA LYS A 183 -5.77 -4.77 26.27
C LYS A 183 -5.91 -4.20 24.85
N VAL A 184 -7.05 -4.42 24.19
CA VAL A 184 -7.33 -3.89 22.85
C VAL A 184 -7.32 -2.36 22.85
N GLY A 185 -7.87 -1.70 23.88
CA GLY A 185 -7.82 -0.25 24.01
C GLY A 185 -6.40 0.31 24.13
N ARG A 186 -5.50 -0.39 24.87
CA ARG A 186 -4.07 -0.02 24.94
C ARG A 186 -3.35 -0.25 23.59
N PHE A 187 -3.70 -1.31 22.89
CA PHE A 187 -3.16 -1.62 21.56
C PHE A 187 -3.67 -0.64 20.49
N ARG A 188 -4.91 -0.15 20.61
CA ARG A 188 -5.61 0.76 19.68
C ARG A 188 -6.18 2.00 20.40
N PRO A 189 -5.32 2.93 20.84
CA PRO A 189 -5.74 4.11 21.62
C PRO A 189 -6.64 5.10 20.87
N GLY A 190 -6.77 4.98 19.55
CA GLY A 190 -7.68 5.81 18.74
C GLY A 190 -9.05 5.18 18.47
N TRP A 191 -9.39 4.05 19.10
CA TRP A 191 -10.68 3.39 18.95
C TRP A 191 -11.59 3.75 20.12
N GLY A 192 -12.27 4.90 20.05
CA GLY A 192 -13.12 5.40 21.14
C GLY A 192 -14.23 4.43 21.52
N LYS A 193 -14.72 3.67 20.55
CA LYS A 193 -15.78 2.67 20.74
C LYS A 193 -15.39 1.52 21.67
N VAL A 194 -14.11 1.19 21.83
CA VAL A 194 -13.68 0.15 22.78
C VAL A 194 -13.86 0.62 24.23
N ALA A 195 -13.56 1.89 24.50
CA ALA A 195 -13.79 2.49 25.81
C ALA A 195 -15.29 2.63 26.11
N GLU A 196 -16.10 2.93 25.10
CA GLU A 196 -17.57 2.97 25.19
C GLU A 196 -18.13 1.57 25.52
N ALA A 197 -17.76 0.53 24.75
CA ALA A 197 -18.20 -0.84 25.00
C ALA A 197 -17.83 -1.34 26.40
N ARG A 198 -16.60 -1.05 26.86
CA ARG A 198 -16.18 -1.37 28.23
C ARG A 198 -17.02 -0.63 29.28
N ARG A 199 -17.37 0.64 29.04
CA ARG A 199 -18.23 1.41 29.96
C ARG A 199 -19.64 0.82 30.01
N THR A 200 -20.24 0.53 28.85
CA THR A 200 -21.56 -0.10 28.75
C THR A 200 -21.59 -1.45 29.48
N LEU A 201 -20.53 -2.24 29.34
CA LEU A 201 -20.35 -3.50 30.04
C LEU A 201 -20.33 -3.29 31.58
N MET A 202 -19.55 -2.34 32.09
CA MET A 202 -19.52 -2.01 33.53
C MET A 202 -20.85 -1.44 34.06
N GLU A 203 -21.56 -0.65 33.24
CA GLU A 203 -22.87 -0.12 33.59
C GLU A 203 -23.94 -1.22 33.72
N HIS A 204 -23.77 -2.37 33.05
CA HIS A 204 -24.71 -3.49 33.20
C HIS A 204 -24.62 -4.16 34.56
N LEU A 205 -23.42 -4.32 35.12
CA LEU A 205 -23.26 -4.87 36.47
C LEU A 205 -23.96 -4.00 37.53
N THR A 206 -23.94 -2.69 37.35
CA THR A 206 -24.46 -1.76 38.36
C THR A 206 -25.98 -1.58 38.25
N ARG A 207 -26.58 -1.81 37.08
CA ARG A 207 -28.03 -1.65 36.84
C ARG A 207 -28.82 -2.96 36.83
N GLU A 208 -28.32 -4.00 37.49
CA GLU A 208 -28.85 -5.38 37.52
C GLU A 208 -30.29 -5.56 38.09
N LYS A 209 -31.04 -4.46 38.26
CA LYS A 209 -32.48 -4.42 38.57
C LYS A 209 -33.37 -4.15 37.34
N ALA A 210 -32.81 -4.00 36.13
CA ALA A 210 -33.59 -3.74 34.92
C ALA A 210 -34.44 -4.95 34.48
N HIS A 211 -35.58 -4.68 33.83
CA HIS A 211 -36.52 -5.67 33.29
C HIS A 211 -35.82 -6.63 32.32
N ASN A 212 -36.11 -7.94 32.41
CA ASN A 212 -35.46 -9.01 31.62
C ASN A 212 -35.43 -8.76 30.09
N GLY A 213 -36.44 -8.08 29.54
CA GLY A 213 -36.50 -7.77 28.10
C GLY A 213 -35.41 -6.81 27.61
N ASP A 214 -34.95 -5.90 28.47
CA ASP A 214 -33.91 -4.91 28.14
C ASP A 214 -32.52 -5.56 28.11
N VAL A 215 -32.31 -6.66 28.85
CA VAL A 215 -31.01 -7.35 28.94
C VAL A 215 -30.66 -8.03 27.61
N GLN A 216 -31.61 -8.73 26.99
CA GLN A 216 -31.36 -9.46 25.75
C GLN A 216 -30.98 -8.53 24.60
N GLN A 217 -31.75 -7.44 24.42
CA GLN A 217 -31.46 -6.45 23.39
C GLN A 217 -30.06 -5.84 23.53
N ARG A 218 -29.64 -5.58 24.77
CA ARG A 218 -28.30 -5.02 25.03
C ARG A 218 -27.17 -6.04 24.84
N LEU A 219 -27.40 -7.31 25.15
CA LEU A 219 -26.46 -8.39 24.83
C LEU A 219 -26.30 -8.51 23.31
N ASP A 220 -27.38 -8.41 22.55
CA ASP A 220 -27.33 -8.44 21.08
C ASP A 220 -26.58 -7.22 20.52
N ASP A 221 -26.82 -6.02 21.05
CA ASP A 221 -26.09 -4.81 20.68
C ASP A 221 -24.59 -4.92 21.00
N LEU A 222 -24.25 -5.43 22.18
CA LEU A 222 -22.86 -5.67 22.59
C LEU A 222 -22.19 -6.70 21.67
N SER A 223 -22.89 -7.79 21.34
CA SER A 223 -22.40 -8.83 20.42
C SER A 223 -22.08 -8.23 19.05
N ASN A 224 -23.00 -7.43 18.51
CA ASN A 224 -22.80 -6.72 17.25
C ASN A 224 -21.60 -5.75 17.30
N GLN A 225 -21.37 -5.07 18.43
CA GLN A 225 -20.20 -4.21 18.62
C GLN A 225 -18.89 -5.00 18.69
N LEU A 226 -18.86 -6.09 19.44
CA LEU A 226 -17.68 -6.96 19.57
C LEU A 226 -17.30 -7.59 18.22
N ALA A 227 -18.29 -8.03 17.43
CA ALA A 227 -18.07 -8.54 16.08
C ALA A 227 -17.42 -7.49 15.15
N ARG A 228 -17.78 -6.21 15.28
CA ARG A 228 -17.13 -5.11 14.53
C ARG A 228 -15.68 -4.91 14.97
N PHE A 229 -15.37 -5.06 16.26
CA PHE A 229 -13.99 -4.97 16.74
C PHE A 229 -13.13 -6.14 16.25
N ASP A 230 -13.65 -7.37 16.29
CA ASP A 230 -12.96 -8.54 15.73
C ASP A 230 -12.64 -8.32 14.24
N GLN A 231 -13.64 -7.93 13.44
CA GLN A 231 -13.46 -7.66 12.02
C GLN A 231 -12.44 -6.55 11.76
N ALA A 232 -12.43 -5.51 12.61
CA ALA A 232 -11.49 -4.41 12.50
C ALA A 232 -10.05 -4.84 12.87
N LEU A 233 -9.88 -5.69 13.89
CA LEU A 233 -8.58 -6.22 14.31
C LEU A 233 -7.97 -7.15 13.25
N ARG A 234 -8.79 -7.98 12.59
CA ARG A 234 -8.36 -8.86 11.49
C ARG A 234 -7.96 -8.11 10.22
N ARG A 235 -8.38 -6.84 10.06
CA ARG A 235 -8.10 -6.02 8.88
C ARG A 235 -7.48 -4.67 9.27
N PRO A 236 -6.28 -4.66 9.86
CA PRO A 236 -5.72 -3.47 10.52
C PRO A 236 -5.39 -2.30 9.57
N TRP A 237 -5.26 -2.56 8.26
CA TRP A 237 -5.00 -1.54 7.24
C TRP A 237 -6.25 -0.85 6.70
N ARG A 238 -7.46 -1.38 6.93
CA ARG A 238 -8.67 -0.73 6.46
C ARG A 238 -9.06 0.42 7.40
N PRO A 239 -9.43 1.59 6.87
CA PRO A 239 -9.96 2.66 7.70
C PRO A 239 -11.34 2.25 8.24
N HIS A 240 -11.40 1.89 9.51
CA HIS A 240 -12.65 1.53 10.18
C HIS A 240 -13.25 2.77 10.84
N ARG A 241 -14.17 3.45 10.15
CA ARG A 241 -14.90 4.58 10.73
C ARG A 241 -15.82 4.17 11.88
N GLY A 242 -16.30 2.92 11.87
CA GLY A 242 -17.25 2.41 12.87
C GLY A 242 -16.67 2.07 14.25
N VAL A 243 -15.34 2.06 14.40
CA VAL A 243 -14.66 1.75 15.69
C VAL A 243 -13.91 2.95 16.29
N ARG A 244 -13.82 4.05 15.52
CA ARG A 244 -13.20 5.29 15.98
C ARG A 244 -14.14 6.07 16.87
#